data_AF-A0A2E7U571-F1
#
_entry.id   AF-A0A2E7U571-F1
#
_cell.length_a   1.000
_cell.length_b   1.000
_cell.length_c   1.000
_cell.angle_alpha   90.00
_cell.angle_beta   90.00
_cell.angle_gamma   90.00
#
_symmetry.space_group_name_H-M   'P 1'
#
loop_
_entity.id
_entity.type
_entity.pdbx_description
1 polymer ?
#
loop_
_entity_poly.entity_id
_entity_poly.type
_entity_poly.pdbx_seq_one_letter_code
_entity_poly.pdbx_strand_id
1 'polypeptide(L)'
;MTRRASVAADYRTEGVPNSTDEKKVSVPVRAYRVTGRVQGVGFRWFTSRAAKELGVSGTVYNHSDGSVRVHVRGALTLLNQLETILARGPVAGKVEAVERVEPSQTVKADGFRIERTP
;
A
#
# COMPACT_ATOMS: atom_id res chain seq x y z
N MET A 1 -20.01 40.18 -56.66
CA MET A 1 -18.59 39.77 -56.60
C MET A 1 -18.26 39.67 -55.11
N THR A 2 -17.95 38.55 -54.46
CA THR A 2 -17.53 37.21 -54.88
C THR A 2 -17.95 36.21 -53.80
N ARG A 3 -18.34 35.01 -54.24
CA ARG A 3 -18.76 33.83 -53.46
C ARG A 3 -17.58 33.16 -52.72
N ARG A 4 -17.96 32.22 -51.83
CA ARG A 4 -17.24 30.99 -51.39
C ARG A 4 -16.15 31.20 -50.33
N ALA A 5 -15.89 30.28 -49.39
CA ALA A 5 -16.54 29.02 -49.01
C ALA A 5 -16.01 28.61 -47.61
N SER A 6 -16.84 27.85 -46.90
CA SER A 6 -16.55 26.70 -46.04
C SER A 6 -15.11 26.47 -45.54
N VAL A 7 -14.97 26.29 -44.22
CA VAL A 7 -14.42 25.06 -43.64
C VAL A 7 -15.17 24.76 -42.35
N ALA A 8 -15.97 23.70 -42.37
CA ALA A 8 -16.36 22.97 -41.17
C ALA A 8 -15.11 22.29 -40.59
N ALA A 9 -14.81 22.52 -39.33
CA ALA A 9 -13.92 21.64 -38.58
C ALA A 9 -14.79 20.88 -37.59
N ASP A 10 -15.15 19.69 -38.03
CA ASP A 10 -15.79 18.64 -37.27
C ASP A 10 -15.02 18.40 -35.97
N TYR A 11 -15.55 18.85 -34.83
CA TYR A 11 -15.28 18.13 -33.57
C TYR A 11 -16.13 16.87 -33.60
N ARG A 12 -15.67 15.93 -34.45
CA ARG A 12 -16.12 14.55 -34.49
C ARG A 12 -15.96 14.00 -33.08
N THR A 13 -17.05 13.49 -32.54
CA THR A 13 -17.13 12.77 -31.28
C THR A 13 -16.20 11.54 -31.33
N GLU A 14 -14.91 11.74 -31.10
CA GLU A 14 -13.97 10.67 -30.80
C GLU A 14 -14.38 10.15 -29.41
N GLY A 15 -14.91 8.93 -29.40
CA GLY A 15 -15.70 8.39 -28.31
C GLY A 15 -15.09 8.55 -26.94
N VAL A 16 -15.93 8.96 -25.99
CA VAL A 16 -15.78 8.52 -24.60
C VAL A 16 -15.58 7.01 -24.64
N PRO A 17 -14.44 6.45 -24.18
CA PRO A 17 -14.32 5.02 -24.07
C PRO A 17 -15.27 4.57 -22.97
N ASN A 18 -16.50 4.22 -23.36
CA ASN A 18 -17.37 3.35 -22.60
C ASN A 18 -16.82 1.94 -22.76
N SER A 19 -15.78 1.63 -21.98
CA SER A 19 -15.15 0.32 -21.99
C SER A 19 -15.53 -0.40 -20.71
N THR A 20 -16.67 -1.06 -20.81
CA THR A 20 -17.11 -2.20 -20.00
C THR A 20 -16.05 -3.31 -20.11
N ASP A 21 -14.95 -3.17 -19.37
CA ASP A 21 -14.00 -4.22 -19.06
C ASP A 21 -13.18 -3.74 -17.85
N GLU A 22 -13.78 -3.82 -16.67
CA GLU A 22 -13.10 -3.65 -15.39
C GLU A 22 -12.02 -4.74 -15.26
N LYS A 23 -10.87 -4.54 -15.91
CA LYS A 23 -9.65 -5.22 -15.47
C LYS A 23 -9.40 -4.73 -14.06
N LYS A 24 -9.92 -5.47 -13.09
CA LYS A 24 -9.71 -5.34 -11.66
C LYS A 24 -8.21 -5.16 -11.45
N VAL A 25 -7.75 -3.91 -11.35
CA VAL A 25 -6.33 -3.62 -11.21
C VAL A 25 -5.93 -4.24 -9.87
N SER A 26 -5.28 -5.39 -9.96
CA SER A 26 -4.81 -6.16 -8.81
C SER A 26 -3.72 -5.33 -8.14
N VAL A 27 -4.11 -4.48 -7.19
CA VAL A 27 -3.14 -3.76 -6.35
C VAL A 27 -2.33 -4.82 -5.60
N PRO A 28 -0.98 -4.84 -5.75
CA PRO A 28 -0.14 -5.80 -5.07
C PRO A 28 -0.35 -5.78 -3.55
N VAL A 29 -0.41 -6.96 -2.95
CA VAL A 29 -0.56 -7.16 -1.50
C VAL A 29 0.66 -7.90 -0.98
N ARG A 30 1.14 -7.51 0.20
CA ARG A 30 2.19 -8.24 0.93
C ARG A 30 1.85 -8.32 2.41
N ALA A 31 2.35 -9.37 3.05
CA ALA A 31 2.39 -9.48 4.49
C ALA A 31 3.82 -9.70 4.98
N TYR A 32 4.14 -9.10 6.12
CA TYR A 32 5.43 -9.21 6.77
C TYR A 32 5.26 -9.75 8.18
N ARG A 33 6.17 -10.64 8.56
CA ARG A 33 6.41 -11.04 9.95
C ARG A 33 7.71 -10.40 10.41
N VAL A 34 7.65 -9.62 11.48
CA VAL A 34 8.82 -8.95 12.05
C VAL A 34 9.11 -9.51 13.43
N THR A 35 10.35 -9.95 13.65
CA THR A 35 10.82 -10.53 14.92
C THR A 35 11.97 -9.74 15.54
N GLY A 36 12.22 -10.02 16.82
CA GLY A 36 13.23 -9.36 17.66
C GLY A 36 12.59 -8.59 18.80
N ARG A 37 13.26 -7.51 19.26
CA ARG A 37 12.72 -6.58 20.26
C ARG A 37 11.79 -5.58 19.59
N VAL A 38 10.58 -6.04 19.27
CA VAL A 38 9.61 -5.30 18.42
C VAL A 38 8.28 -4.99 19.11
N GLN A 39 8.04 -5.51 20.33
CA GLN A 39 6.88 -5.14 21.15
C GLN A 39 7.28 -4.25 22.33
N GLY A 40 6.37 -3.37 22.76
CA GLY A 40 6.66 -2.39 23.84
C GLY A 40 7.60 -1.24 23.44
N VAL A 41 8.05 -1.20 22.18
CA VAL A 41 9.06 -0.24 21.67
C VAL A 41 8.50 0.79 20.68
N GLY A 42 7.17 0.89 20.58
CA GLY A 42 6.51 1.80 19.63
C GLY A 42 6.53 1.35 18.17
N PHE A 43 6.87 0.08 17.88
CA PHE A 43 7.00 -0.43 16.51
C PHE A 43 5.75 -0.20 15.64
N ARG A 44 4.55 -0.48 16.17
CA ARG A 44 3.28 -0.25 15.46
C ARG A 44 3.09 1.22 15.03
N TRP A 45 3.44 2.16 15.90
CA TRP A 45 3.40 3.60 15.61
C TRP A 45 4.43 3.99 14.56
N PHE A 46 5.66 3.48 14.69
CA PHE A 46 6.72 3.67 13.71
C PHE A 46 6.29 3.19 12.31
N THR A 47 5.76 1.98 12.20
CA THR A 47 5.26 1.42 10.93
C THR A 47 4.10 2.25 10.37
N SER A 48 3.13 2.64 11.20
CA SER A 48 2.00 3.45 10.75
C SER A 48 2.43 4.79 10.17
N ARG A 49 3.42 5.45 10.79
CA ARG A 49 3.98 6.70 10.28
C ARG A 49 4.68 6.48 8.93
N ALA A 50 5.57 5.50 8.84
CA ALA A 50 6.31 5.21 7.61
C ALA A 50 5.36 4.85 6.45
N ALA A 51 4.35 4.02 6.70
CA ALA A 51 3.38 3.65 5.67
C ALA A 51 2.55 4.84 5.18
N LYS A 52 2.16 5.76 6.08
CA LYS A 52 1.48 7.01 5.69
C LYS A 52 2.36 7.92 4.86
N GLU A 53 3.63 8.09 5.24
CA GLU A 53 4.61 8.88 4.48
C GLU A 53 4.85 8.31 3.07
N LEU A 54 4.82 6.98 2.92
CA LEU A 54 4.93 6.29 1.63
C LEU A 54 3.61 6.22 0.83
N GLY A 55 2.47 6.59 1.41
CA GLY A 55 1.16 6.40 0.78
C GLY A 55 0.72 4.92 0.65
N VAL A 56 1.25 4.04 1.49
CA VAL A 56 0.90 2.60 1.52
C VAL A 56 -0.30 2.39 2.44
N SER A 57 -1.29 1.65 1.97
CA SER A 57 -2.47 1.27 2.79
C SER A 57 -2.27 -0.09 3.44
N GLY A 58 -2.80 -0.29 4.63
CA GLY A 58 -2.50 -1.50 5.40
C GLY A 58 -2.90 -1.49 6.86
N THR A 59 -2.49 -2.55 7.55
CA THR A 59 -2.66 -2.72 8.98
C THR A 59 -1.36 -3.22 9.62
N VAL A 60 -1.22 -2.94 10.92
CA VAL A 60 -0.14 -3.49 11.74
C VAL A 60 -0.68 -3.88 13.11
N TYR A 61 -0.31 -5.07 13.60
CA TYR A 61 -0.71 -5.55 14.91
C TYR A 61 0.40 -6.37 15.58
N ASN A 62 0.34 -6.43 16.91
CA ASN A 62 1.20 -7.33 17.68
C ASN A 62 0.58 -8.72 17.67
N HIS A 63 1.37 -9.74 17.35
CA HIS A 63 0.95 -11.12 17.40
C HIS A 63 1.34 -11.75 18.75
N SER A 64 0.62 -12.79 19.18
CA SER A 64 0.79 -13.43 20.49
C SER A 64 2.12 -14.16 20.65
N ASP A 65 2.75 -14.55 19.55
CA ASP A 65 4.09 -15.17 19.50
C ASP A 65 5.24 -14.17 19.70
N GLY A 66 4.94 -12.91 20.05
CA GLY A 66 5.94 -11.86 20.22
C GLY A 66 6.33 -11.13 18.94
N SER A 67 5.91 -11.60 17.76
CA SER A 67 6.17 -10.92 16.49
C SER A 67 5.23 -9.72 16.25
N VAL A 68 5.56 -8.90 15.27
CA VAL A 68 4.64 -7.91 14.68
C VAL A 68 4.27 -8.36 13.28
N ARG A 69 2.98 -8.26 12.94
CA ARG A 69 2.44 -8.55 11.61
C ARG A 69 2.05 -7.26 10.93
N VAL A 70 2.43 -7.14 9.65
CA VAL A 70 2.13 -5.98 8.80
C VAL A 70 1.49 -6.49 7.52
N HIS A 71 0.28 -6.04 7.20
CA HIS A 71 -0.41 -6.38 5.96
C HIS A 71 -0.60 -5.11 5.15
N VAL A 72 -0.13 -5.09 3.90
CA VAL A 72 -0.09 -3.87 3.09
C VAL A 72 -0.46 -4.10 1.64
N ARG A 73 -1.05 -3.06 1.04
CA ARG A 73 -1.33 -2.98 -0.39
C ARG A 73 -0.78 -1.68 -0.97
N GLY A 74 -0.23 -1.75 -2.18
CA GLY A 74 0.31 -0.59 -2.87
C GLY A 74 1.26 -0.95 -4.01
N ALA A 75 1.91 0.05 -4.60
CA ALA A 75 2.92 -0.17 -5.63
C ALA A 75 4.11 -0.97 -5.06
N LEU A 76 4.59 -1.97 -5.81
CA LEU A 76 5.67 -2.87 -5.37
C LEU A 76 6.93 -2.13 -4.90
N THR A 77 7.25 -1.00 -5.54
CA THR A 77 8.39 -0.15 -5.17
C THR A 77 8.23 0.42 -3.76
N LEU A 78 7.04 0.92 -3.42
CA LEU A 78 6.71 1.44 -2.10
C LEU A 78 6.68 0.32 -1.04
N LEU A 79 6.21 -0.87 -1.42
CA LEU A 79 6.24 -2.03 -0.51
C LEU A 79 7.68 -2.48 -0.21
N ASN A 80 8.57 -2.49 -1.21
CA ASN A 80 10.01 -2.77 -1.01
C ASN A 80 10.67 -1.71 -0.12
N GLN A 81 10.32 -0.43 -0.29
CA GLN A 81 10.79 0.64 0.57
C GLN A 81 10.31 0.46 2.01
N LEU A 82 9.02 0.15 2.20
CA LEU A 82 8.47 -0.12 3.52
C LEU A 82 9.18 -1.28 4.21
N GLU A 83 9.44 -2.38 3.50
CA GLU A 83 10.20 -3.53 4.02
C GLU A 83 11.60 -3.13 4.51
N THR A 84 12.29 -2.26 3.78
CA THR A 84 13.60 -1.72 4.19
C THR A 84 13.47 -0.88 5.47
N ILE A 85 12.41 -0.10 5.61
CA ILE A 85 12.13 0.68 6.82
C ILE A 85 11.78 -0.24 8.00
N LEU A 86 11.00 -1.30 7.77
CA LEU A 86 10.67 -2.29 8.79
C LEU A 86 11.92 -2.97 9.33
N ALA A 87 12.90 -3.27 8.48
CA ALA A 87 14.17 -3.88 8.89
C ALA A 87 15.03 -2.95 9.77
N ARG A 88 14.88 -1.62 9.64
CA ARG A 88 15.54 -0.65 10.52
C ARG A 88 14.87 -0.57 11.88
N GLY A 89 13.53 -0.56 11.90
CA GLY A 89 12.73 -0.46 13.12
C GLY A 89 12.88 0.88 13.86
N PRO A 90 12.15 1.07 14.98
CA PRO A 90 12.25 2.24 15.84
C PRO A 90 13.54 2.22 16.69
N VAL A 91 14.01 3.40 17.11
CA VAL A 91 15.23 3.57 17.93
C VAL A 91 15.21 2.74 19.23
N ALA A 92 14.04 2.59 19.86
CA ALA A 92 13.89 1.83 21.10
C ALA A 92 13.83 0.30 20.89
N GLY A 93 13.80 -0.17 19.64
CA GLY A 93 13.68 -1.58 19.27
C GLY A 93 14.91 -2.12 18.57
N LYS A 94 14.92 -3.44 18.35
CA LYS A 94 15.92 -4.11 17.53
C LYS A 94 15.22 -5.18 16.70
N VAL A 95 15.26 -5.02 15.39
CA VAL A 95 14.70 -6.00 14.45
C VAL A 95 15.75 -7.05 14.15
N GLU A 96 15.36 -8.31 14.25
CA GLU A 96 16.22 -9.46 13.96
C GLU A 96 15.94 -10.01 12.57
N ALA A 97 14.66 -10.10 12.19
CA ALA A 97 14.27 -10.51 10.84
C ALA A 97 12.98 -9.81 10.38
N VAL A 98 12.88 -9.62 9.07
CA VAL A 98 11.66 -9.28 8.35
C VAL A 98 11.42 -10.36 7.31
N GLU A 99 10.38 -11.16 7.50
CA GLU A 99 10.03 -12.27 6.61
C GLU A 99 8.79 -11.90 5.81
N ARG A 100 8.85 -12.04 4.48
CA ARG A 100 7.64 -12.02 3.66
C ARG A 100 6.87 -13.31 3.89
N VAL A 101 5.59 -13.19 4.18
CA VAL A 101 4.68 -14.32 4.40
C VAL A 101 3.46 -14.19 3.51
N GLU A 102 2.74 -15.29 3.35
CA GLU A 102 1.45 -15.27 2.65
C GLU A 102 0.46 -14.34 3.37
N PRO A 103 -0.23 -13.43 2.65
CA PRO A 103 -1.23 -12.57 3.24
C PRO A 103 -2.42 -13.39 3.75
N SER A 104 -2.54 -13.52 5.06
CA SER A 104 -3.68 -14.20 5.70
C SER A 104 -4.98 -13.38 5.66
N GLN A 105 -4.91 -12.11 5.24
CA GLN A 105 -6.02 -11.16 5.27
C GLN A 105 -6.03 -10.28 4.03
N THR A 106 -7.24 -10.03 3.51
CA THR A 106 -7.45 -9.00 2.50
C THR A 106 -7.40 -7.62 3.16
N VAL A 107 -6.44 -6.79 2.76
CA VAL A 107 -6.36 -5.39 3.20
C VAL A 107 -7.49 -4.59 2.56
N LYS A 108 -8.62 -4.47 3.27
CA LYS A 108 -9.77 -3.62 2.87
C LYS A 108 -9.62 -2.16 3.30
N ALA A 109 -8.57 -1.84 4.06
CA ALA A 109 -8.41 -0.51 4.66
C ALA A 109 -8.11 0.56 3.61
N ASP A 110 -8.82 1.70 3.73
CA ASP A 110 -8.39 2.97 3.17
C ASP A 110 -7.41 3.63 4.15
N GLY A 111 -6.17 3.82 3.70
CA GLY A 111 -5.06 4.27 4.53
C GLY A 111 -4.45 3.16 5.40
N PHE A 112 -3.72 3.58 6.43
CA PHE A 112 -2.95 2.67 7.29
C PHE A 112 -3.40 2.74 8.76
N ARG A 113 -3.71 1.59 9.37
CA ARG A 113 -4.26 1.50 10.74
C ARG A 113 -3.42 0.61 11.65
N ILE A 114 -3.46 0.92 12.96
CA ILE A 114 -2.90 0.06 14.00
C ILE A 114 -4.06 -0.77 14.58
N GLU A 115 -3.96 -2.08 14.53
CA GLU A 115 -4.96 -3.00 15.05
C GLU A 115 -4.54 -3.58 16.40
N ARG A 116 -5.54 -3.93 17.22
CA ARG A 116 -5.33 -4.54 18.54
C ARG A 116 -5.22 -6.06 18.46
N THR A 117 -5.82 -6.66 17.45
CA THR A 117 -6.03 -8.10 17.30
C THR A 117 -5.85 -8.44 15.83
N PRO A 118 -5.36 -9.65 15.49
CA PRO A 118 -5.47 -10.18 14.13
C PRO A 118 -6.93 -10.17 13.67
#